data_AF-A0A966WHL3-F1
#
_entry.id   AF-A0A966WHL3-F1
#
_cell.length_a   1.000
_cell.length_b   1.000
_cell.length_c   1.000
_cell.angle_alpha   90.00
_cell.angle_beta   90.00
_cell.angle_gamma   90.00
#
_symmetry.space_group_name_H-M   'P 1'
#
loop_
_entity.id
_entity.type
_entity.pdbx_description
1 polymer ?
#
loop_
_entity_poly.entity_id
_entity_poly.type
_entity_poly.pdbx_seq_one_letter_code
_entity_poly.pdbx_strand_id
1 'polypeptide(L)'
;MNKIEIDLKALPADVRAWVEFEIMASNAHDITVHLRRKKQVRMDGVMVSGFFCSHTDRLFVAGLSPDWVPIMVHETCHRDQYTEQAPVWNATVEINNEEHDPITLFHEWLNHEIELGPRKTKEMLIGAMNVELDCEKRSAKKIDKFYLPINLKEYIQRANAYVYFYLAMQHTRCWYPKGKAPFTLPEVWTKMPADFDNDYTKLPKRIKDLILKHSYNVRV
;
A
#
# COMPACT_ATOMS: atom_id res chain seq x y z
N MET A 1 -17.53 3.12 16.37
CA MET A 1 -18.65 3.55 15.51
C MET A 1 -18.09 4.21 14.25
N ASN A 2 -18.66 3.91 13.08
CA ASN A 2 -18.25 4.49 11.81
C ASN A 2 -18.39 6.01 11.76
N LYS A 3 -17.56 6.64 10.93
CA LYS A 3 -17.59 8.08 10.66
C LYS A 3 -17.56 8.33 9.16
N ILE A 4 -18.75 8.43 8.56
CA ILE A 4 -18.93 8.66 7.13
C ILE A 4 -19.38 10.11 6.93
N GLU A 5 -18.49 10.95 6.42
CA GLU A 5 -18.73 12.38 6.20
C GLU A 5 -18.88 12.73 4.71
N ILE A 6 -18.72 11.77 3.81
CA ILE A 6 -18.98 11.93 2.39
C ILE A 6 -20.45 11.59 2.11
N ASP A 7 -21.09 12.38 1.25
CA ASP A 7 -22.46 12.09 0.82
C ASP A 7 -22.45 10.92 -0.16
N LEU A 8 -22.73 9.72 0.36
CA LEU A 8 -22.80 8.51 -0.44
C LEU A 8 -23.88 8.59 -1.54
N LYS A 9 -24.94 9.38 -1.35
CA LYS A 9 -26.01 9.53 -2.35
C LYS A 9 -25.56 10.30 -3.59
N ALA A 10 -24.52 11.11 -3.45
CA ALA A 10 -23.91 11.85 -4.56
C ALA A 10 -22.92 11.01 -5.39
N LEU A 11 -22.60 9.79 -4.94
CA LEU A 11 -21.71 8.89 -5.68
C LEU A 11 -22.46 8.18 -6.83
N PRO A 12 -21.74 7.77 -7.89
CA PRO A 12 -22.23 6.79 -8.84
C PRO A 12 -22.80 5.55 -8.13
N ALA A 13 -23.87 4.97 -8.66
CA ALA A 13 -24.66 3.95 -7.96
C ALA A 13 -23.85 2.67 -7.65
N ASP A 14 -22.99 2.28 -8.58
CA ASP A 14 -22.01 1.20 -8.48
C ASP A 14 -20.98 1.47 -7.38
N VAL A 15 -20.38 2.66 -7.36
CA VAL A 15 -19.40 3.07 -6.32
C VAL A 15 -20.08 3.14 -4.96
N ARG A 16 -21.29 3.70 -4.87
CA ARG A 16 -22.07 3.75 -3.62
C ARG A 16 -22.31 2.35 -3.07
N ALA A 17 -22.82 1.44 -3.91
CA ALA A 17 -23.14 0.08 -3.50
C ALA A 17 -21.89 -0.66 -3.01
N TRP A 18 -20.75 -0.48 -3.69
CA TRP A 18 -19.48 -1.05 -3.25
C TRP A 18 -19.01 -0.45 -1.91
N VAL A 19 -19.07 0.88 -1.72
CA VAL A 19 -18.71 1.53 -0.45
C VAL A 19 -19.58 1.02 0.70
N GLU A 20 -20.89 0.92 0.49
CA GLU A 20 -21.84 0.39 1.48
C GLU A 20 -21.53 -1.07 1.81
N PHE A 21 -21.23 -1.90 0.81
CA PHE A 21 -20.79 -3.27 0.99
C PHE A 21 -19.51 -3.35 1.84
N GLU A 22 -18.48 -2.56 1.53
CA GLU A 22 -17.21 -2.57 2.28
C GLU A 22 -17.36 -2.06 3.71
N ILE A 23 -18.28 -1.12 3.96
CA ILE A 23 -18.65 -0.70 5.31
C ILE A 23 -19.31 -1.86 6.06
N MET A 24 -20.26 -2.55 5.44
CA MET A 24 -20.92 -3.72 6.05
C MET A 24 -19.94 -4.86 6.34
N ALA A 25 -19.06 -5.18 5.39
CA ALA A 25 -18.03 -6.19 5.54
C ALA A 25 -17.06 -5.86 6.69
N SER A 26 -16.65 -4.59 6.81
CA SER A 26 -15.80 -4.15 7.91
C SER A 26 -16.51 -4.30 9.27
N ASN A 27 -17.77 -3.87 9.36
CA ASN A 27 -18.54 -3.97 10.61
C ASN A 27 -18.77 -5.42 11.06
N ALA A 28 -18.86 -6.37 10.11
CA ALA A 28 -19.01 -7.79 10.44
C ALA A 28 -17.79 -8.38 11.17
N HIS A 29 -16.66 -7.67 11.14
CA HIS A 29 -15.42 -7.99 11.85
C HIS A 29 -15.09 -6.96 12.95
N ASP A 30 -16.08 -6.18 13.41
CA ASP A 30 -15.91 -5.11 14.40
C ASP A 30 -14.92 -3.99 13.99
N ILE A 31 -14.58 -3.91 12.70
CA ILE A 31 -13.68 -2.89 12.15
C ILE A 31 -14.48 -1.63 11.79
N THR A 32 -14.06 -0.50 12.34
CA THR A 32 -14.71 0.78 12.10
C THR A 32 -14.18 1.47 10.84
N VAL A 33 -15.10 1.98 10.02
CA VAL A 33 -14.77 2.72 8.79
C VAL A 33 -14.93 4.22 9.00
N HIS A 34 -13.85 4.95 8.72
CA HIS A 34 -13.76 6.40 8.79
C HIS A 34 -13.50 6.98 7.40
N LEU A 35 -14.56 7.30 6.66
CA LEU A 35 -14.49 8.04 5.40
C LEU A 35 -14.75 9.53 5.68
N ARG A 36 -13.69 10.33 5.81
CA ARG A 36 -13.74 11.68 6.38
C ARG A 36 -13.59 12.78 5.33
N ARG A 37 -14.19 13.96 5.56
CA ARG A 37 -14.02 15.15 4.69
C ARG A 37 -12.67 15.83 4.92
N LYS A 38 -11.59 15.12 4.58
CA LYS A 38 -10.22 15.59 4.67
C LYS A 38 -9.48 15.26 3.38
N LYS A 39 -8.44 16.04 3.06
CA LYS A 39 -7.52 15.72 1.96
C LYS A 39 -6.49 14.66 2.36
N GLN A 40 -5.97 14.78 3.58
CA GLN A 40 -4.99 13.88 4.20
C GLN A 40 -5.11 13.98 5.73
N VAL A 41 -4.50 13.03 6.44
CA VAL A 41 -4.30 13.06 7.89
C VAL A 41 -2.86 12.74 8.25
N ARG A 42 -2.43 13.12 9.45
CA ARG A 42 -1.12 12.74 9.97
C ARG A 42 -1.20 11.39 10.68
N MET A 43 -0.36 10.45 10.29
CA MET A 43 -0.14 9.15 10.92
C MET A 43 1.37 8.92 11.02
N ASP A 44 1.86 8.63 12.23
CA ASP A 44 3.28 8.37 12.52
C ASP A 44 4.25 9.39 11.90
N GLY A 45 3.88 10.68 12.01
CA GLY A 45 4.68 11.78 11.51
C GLY A 45 4.48 12.11 10.02
N VAL A 46 3.86 11.23 9.23
CA VAL A 46 3.68 11.35 7.78
C VAL A 46 2.24 11.74 7.41
N MET A 47 2.06 12.47 6.30
CA MET A 47 0.74 12.78 5.75
C MET A 47 0.27 11.66 4.83
N VAL A 48 -0.84 11.01 5.20
CA VAL A 48 -1.43 9.88 4.47
C VAL A 48 -2.87 10.20 4.05
N SER A 49 -3.31 9.56 2.97
CA SER A 49 -4.69 9.70 2.44
C SER A 49 -5.59 8.51 2.80
N GLY A 50 -5.02 7.43 3.32
CA GLY A 50 -5.71 6.26 3.82
C GLY A 50 -4.79 5.47 4.76
N PHE A 51 -5.38 4.61 5.58
CA PHE A 51 -4.69 3.53 6.28
C PHE A 51 -5.69 2.51 6.83
N PHE A 52 -5.29 1.25 6.89
CA PHE A 52 -5.85 0.25 7.78
C PHE A 52 -4.92 0.01 8.97
N CYS A 53 -5.48 -0.09 10.18
CA CYS A 53 -4.70 -0.32 11.40
C CYS A 53 -5.35 -1.45 12.20
N SER A 54 -4.69 -2.62 12.23
CA SER A 54 -5.09 -3.80 13.00
C SER A 54 -5.08 -3.55 14.51
N HIS A 55 -4.17 -2.72 15.02
CA HIS A 55 -4.12 -2.40 16.45
C HIS A 55 -5.33 -1.61 16.98
N THR A 56 -6.03 -0.90 16.08
CA THR A 56 -7.19 -0.07 16.46
C THR A 56 -8.48 -0.51 15.76
N ASP A 57 -8.43 -1.62 15.03
CA ASP A 57 -9.51 -2.13 14.17
C ASP A 57 -10.21 -1.00 13.39
N ARG A 58 -9.39 -0.22 12.68
CA ARG A 58 -9.84 1.00 12.01
C ARG A 58 -9.31 1.12 10.59
N LEU A 59 -10.24 1.30 9.67
CA LEU A 59 -9.99 1.71 8.30
C LEU A 59 -10.29 3.20 8.17
N PHE A 60 -9.34 3.98 7.68
CA PHE A 60 -9.47 5.41 7.46
C PHE A 60 -9.23 5.75 5.99
N VAL A 61 -10.06 6.63 5.43
CA VAL A 61 -9.88 7.20 4.09
C VAL A 61 -10.20 8.70 4.11
N ALA A 62 -9.32 9.48 3.50
CA ALA A 62 -9.49 10.90 3.27
C ALA A 62 -10.36 11.12 2.02
N GLY A 63 -11.67 11.30 2.21
CA GLY A 63 -12.66 11.37 1.12
C GLY A 63 -12.63 12.63 0.26
N LEU A 64 -11.74 13.60 0.53
CA LEU A 64 -11.44 14.72 -0.39
C LEU A 64 -10.14 14.51 -1.18
N SER A 65 -9.46 13.37 -1.01
CA SER A 65 -8.39 12.95 -1.91
C SER A 65 -8.98 12.66 -3.29
N PRO A 66 -8.36 13.11 -4.40
CA PRO A 66 -8.82 12.75 -5.74
C PRO A 66 -8.82 11.23 -5.97
N ASP A 67 -7.93 10.52 -5.27
CA ASP A 67 -7.73 9.08 -5.36
C ASP A 67 -8.44 8.31 -4.22
N TRP A 68 -9.45 8.90 -3.56
CA TRP A 68 -10.05 8.27 -2.37
C TRP A 68 -10.67 6.89 -2.66
N VAL A 69 -11.21 6.66 -3.86
CA VAL A 69 -11.77 5.34 -4.24
C VAL A 69 -10.67 4.28 -4.33
N PRO A 70 -9.62 4.42 -5.15
CA PRO A 70 -8.55 3.42 -5.19
C PRO A 70 -7.83 3.28 -3.84
N ILE A 71 -7.69 4.36 -3.05
CA ILE A 71 -7.19 4.26 -1.67
C ILE A 71 -8.10 3.37 -0.83
N MET A 72 -9.43 3.60 -0.86
CA MET A 72 -10.35 2.75 -0.10
C MET A 72 -10.28 1.29 -0.55
N VAL A 73 -10.13 1.02 -1.85
CA VAL A 73 -9.91 -0.35 -2.35
C VAL A 73 -8.69 -0.96 -1.67
N HIS A 74 -7.55 -0.29 -1.72
CA HIS A 74 -6.29 -0.72 -1.10
C HIS A 74 -6.45 -0.97 0.40
N GLU A 75 -6.97 -0.01 1.17
CA GLU A 75 -7.11 -0.19 2.62
C GLU A 75 -8.08 -1.31 3.01
N THR A 76 -9.13 -1.52 2.21
CA THR A 76 -10.04 -2.66 2.44
C THR A 76 -9.38 -4.00 2.14
N CYS A 77 -8.36 -4.04 1.28
CA CYS A 77 -7.58 -5.24 1.03
C CYS A 77 -6.59 -5.55 2.16
N HIS A 78 -6.00 -4.55 2.80
CA HIS A 78 -5.27 -4.77 4.07
C HIS A 78 -6.17 -5.28 5.18
N ARG A 79 -7.40 -4.74 5.28
CA ARG A 79 -8.41 -5.29 6.17
C ARG A 79 -8.68 -6.77 5.86
N ASP A 80 -8.88 -7.14 4.58
CA ASP A 80 -9.12 -8.53 4.20
C ASP A 80 -7.94 -9.44 4.58
N GLN A 81 -6.71 -9.00 4.35
CA GLN A 81 -5.52 -9.74 4.75
C GLN A 81 -5.51 -10.03 6.26
N TYR A 82 -5.86 -9.05 7.08
CA TYR A 82 -5.99 -9.19 8.51
C TYR A 82 -7.13 -10.11 8.93
N THR A 83 -8.36 -9.90 8.43
CA THR A 83 -9.52 -10.69 8.87
C THR A 83 -9.47 -12.14 8.38
N GLU A 84 -8.89 -12.39 7.21
CA GLU A 84 -8.68 -13.72 6.65
C GLU A 84 -7.45 -14.43 7.24
N GLN A 85 -6.63 -13.74 8.05
CA GLN A 85 -5.36 -14.26 8.56
C GLN A 85 -4.44 -14.73 7.42
N ALA A 86 -4.33 -13.90 6.37
CA ALA A 86 -3.54 -14.22 5.20
C ALA A 86 -2.10 -14.56 5.60
N PRO A 87 -1.47 -15.60 5.03
CA PRO A 87 -0.11 -16.01 5.42
C PRO A 87 0.93 -14.88 5.32
N VAL A 88 0.77 -13.98 4.34
CA VAL A 88 1.65 -12.81 4.19
C VAL A 88 1.47 -11.78 5.30
N TRP A 89 0.27 -11.65 5.87
CA TRP A 89 -0.03 -10.73 6.96
C TRP A 89 0.62 -11.17 8.27
N ASN A 90 0.68 -12.49 8.49
CA ASN A 90 1.24 -13.10 9.69
C ASN A 90 2.70 -13.56 9.50
N ALA A 91 3.33 -13.23 8.37
CA ALA A 91 4.72 -13.63 8.11
C ALA A 91 5.67 -12.84 9.01
N THR A 92 6.69 -13.50 9.54
CA THR A 92 7.67 -12.91 10.46
C THR A 92 9.09 -13.01 9.91
N VAL A 93 9.99 -12.17 10.43
CA VAL A 93 11.44 -12.22 10.19
C VAL A 93 12.10 -12.52 11.53
N GLU A 94 12.90 -13.59 11.58
CA GLU A 94 13.61 -13.97 12.80
C GLU A 94 14.88 -13.11 12.98
N ILE A 95 15.04 -12.48 14.14
CA ILE A 95 16.25 -11.75 14.55
C ILE A 95 16.59 -12.19 15.97
N ASN A 96 17.82 -12.66 16.20
CA ASN A 96 18.29 -13.07 17.53
C ASN A 96 17.38 -14.11 18.25
N ASN A 97 16.75 -15.02 17.49
CA ASN A 97 15.76 -16.00 17.96
C ASN A 97 14.41 -15.41 18.41
N GLU A 98 14.11 -14.18 18.01
CA GLU A 98 12.80 -13.55 18.19
C GLU A 98 12.14 -13.33 16.82
N GLU A 99 10.83 -13.52 16.75
CA GLU A 99 10.05 -13.28 15.54
C GLU A 99 9.50 -11.85 15.53
N HIS A 100 9.71 -11.15 14.43
CA HIS A 100 9.28 -9.76 14.27
C HIS A 100 8.42 -9.56 13.03
N ASP A 101 7.46 -8.65 13.13
CA ASP A 101 6.69 -8.15 11.99
C ASP A 101 7.61 -7.41 10.99
N PRO A 102 7.61 -7.78 9.70
CA PRO A 102 8.50 -7.19 8.70
C PRO A 102 8.27 -5.70 8.47
N ILE A 103 7.03 -5.20 8.59
CA ILE A 103 6.70 -3.78 8.36
C ILE A 103 7.24 -2.92 9.50
N THR A 104 7.13 -3.42 10.73
CA THR A 104 7.66 -2.79 11.94
C THR A 104 9.18 -2.69 11.86
N LEU A 105 9.86 -3.81 11.58
CA LEU A 105 11.31 -3.81 11.36
C LEU A 105 11.73 -2.89 10.22
N PHE A 106 10.94 -2.84 9.15
CA PHE A 106 11.19 -1.96 8.01
C PHE A 106 11.16 -0.49 8.43
N HIS A 107 10.16 -0.07 9.22
CA HIS A 107 10.08 1.29 9.73
C HIS A 107 11.22 1.63 10.71
N GLU A 108 11.53 0.75 11.66
CA GLU A 108 12.65 0.92 12.59
C GLU A 108 13.98 1.04 11.82
N TRP A 109 14.16 0.21 10.79
CA TRP A 109 15.34 0.26 9.93
C TRP A 109 15.43 1.58 9.16
N LEU A 110 14.32 2.06 8.57
CA LEU A 110 14.27 3.36 7.89
C LEU A 110 14.54 4.54 8.84
N ASN A 111 14.09 4.45 10.10
CA ASN A 111 14.29 5.47 11.12
C ASN A 111 15.69 5.45 11.74
N HIS A 112 16.56 4.54 11.30
CA HIS A 112 17.90 4.32 11.87
C HIS A 112 17.89 3.89 13.35
N GLU A 113 16.81 3.26 13.79
CA GLU A 113 16.67 2.74 15.15
C GLU A 113 17.34 1.37 15.31
N ILE A 114 17.42 0.60 14.23
CA ILE A 114 18.10 -0.71 14.16
C ILE A 114 19.06 -0.79 12.98
N GLU A 115 20.04 -1.69 13.08
CA GLU A 115 20.92 -2.09 11.97
C GLU A 115 20.76 -3.58 11.66
N LEU A 116 20.65 -3.89 10.38
CA LEU A 116 20.47 -5.26 9.89
C LEU A 116 21.59 -5.60 8.91
N GLY A 117 22.12 -6.83 9.02
CA GLY A 117 23.04 -7.35 8.01
C GLY A 117 22.33 -7.57 6.66
N PRO A 118 23.05 -7.58 5.52
CA PRO A 118 22.45 -7.58 4.18
C PRO A 118 21.40 -8.66 3.94
N ARG A 119 21.61 -9.86 4.50
CA ARG A 119 20.65 -10.98 4.41
C ARG A 119 19.32 -10.62 5.07
N LYS A 120 19.37 -10.11 6.31
CA LYS A 120 18.18 -9.76 7.09
C LYS A 120 17.49 -8.50 6.57
N THR A 121 18.24 -7.53 6.06
CA THR A 121 17.66 -6.40 5.33
C THR A 121 16.84 -6.88 4.13
N LYS A 122 17.39 -7.80 3.32
CA LYS A 122 16.66 -8.35 2.17
C LYS A 122 15.42 -9.14 2.59
N GLU A 123 15.53 -9.96 3.62
CA GLU A 123 14.41 -10.76 4.17
C GLU A 123 13.26 -9.85 4.63
N MET A 124 13.56 -8.82 5.42
CA MET A 124 12.60 -7.80 5.87
C MET A 124 11.96 -7.05 4.70
N LEU A 125 12.76 -6.57 3.73
CA LEU A 125 12.22 -5.83 2.58
C LEU A 125 11.28 -6.69 1.73
N ILE A 126 11.61 -7.97 1.53
CA ILE A 126 10.73 -8.90 0.81
C ILE A 126 9.46 -9.18 1.62
N GLY A 127 9.57 -9.34 2.95
CA GLY A 127 8.41 -9.51 3.83
C GLY A 127 7.42 -8.34 3.72
N ALA A 128 7.90 -7.12 3.93
CA ALA A 128 7.08 -5.91 3.81
C ALA A 128 6.50 -5.74 2.40
N MET A 129 7.31 -5.95 1.36
CA MET A 129 6.86 -5.91 -0.04
C MET A 129 5.78 -6.96 -0.34
N ASN A 130 5.85 -8.16 0.23
CA ASN A 130 4.88 -9.23 -0.03
C ASN A 130 3.49 -8.89 0.52
N VAL A 131 3.40 -8.19 1.66
CA VAL A 131 2.13 -7.68 2.20
C VAL A 131 1.49 -6.74 1.19
N GLU A 132 2.27 -5.78 0.66
CA GLU A 132 1.80 -4.83 -0.35
C GLU A 132 1.45 -5.51 -1.67
N LEU A 133 2.27 -6.43 -2.17
CA LEU A 133 2.01 -7.15 -3.41
C LEU A 133 0.71 -7.96 -3.37
N ASP A 134 0.44 -8.64 -2.24
CA ASP A 134 -0.83 -9.35 -2.07
C ASP A 134 -2.01 -8.38 -1.97
N CYS A 135 -1.85 -7.26 -1.26
CA CYS A 135 -2.86 -6.21 -1.18
C CYS A 135 -3.21 -5.65 -2.56
N GLU A 136 -2.19 -5.36 -3.39
CA GLU A 136 -2.36 -4.82 -4.73
C GLU A 136 -3.01 -5.83 -5.70
N LYS A 137 -2.66 -7.11 -5.60
CA LYS A 137 -3.31 -8.19 -6.36
C LYS A 137 -4.78 -8.32 -5.98
N ARG A 138 -5.12 -8.23 -4.69
CA ARG A 138 -6.51 -8.24 -4.20
C ARG A 138 -7.27 -7.01 -4.68
N SER A 139 -6.62 -5.86 -4.64
CA SER A 139 -7.20 -4.58 -5.07
C SER A 139 -7.55 -4.58 -6.55
N ALA A 140 -6.63 -5.04 -7.41
CA ALA A 140 -6.89 -5.22 -8.83
C ALA A 140 -8.08 -6.17 -9.10
N LYS A 141 -8.15 -7.28 -8.35
CA LYS A 141 -9.30 -8.21 -8.43
C LYS A 141 -10.61 -7.55 -7.98
N LYS A 142 -10.59 -6.71 -6.94
CA LYS A 142 -11.78 -5.97 -6.49
C LYS A 142 -12.23 -4.95 -7.53
N ILE A 143 -11.30 -4.19 -8.09
CA ILE A 143 -11.57 -3.20 -9.15
C ILE A 143 -12.30 -3.86 -10.32
N ASP A 144 -11.78 -5.00 -10.79
CA ASP A 144 -12.38 -5.78 -11.87
C ASP A 144 -13.75 -6.37 -11.48
N LYS A 145 -13.81 -7.08 -10.34
CA LYS A 145 -15.02 -7.75 -9.85
C LYS A 145 -16.21 -6.81 -9.67
N PHE A 146 -15.96 -5.60 -9.16
CA PHE A 146 -17.00 -4.62 -8.86
C PHE A 146 -17.15 -3.56 -9.96
N TYR A 147 -16.44 -3.70 -11.09
CA TYR A 147 -16.47 -2.76 -12.21
C TYR A 147 -16.25 -1.31 -11.77
N LEU A 148 -15.34 -1.09 -10.82
CA LEU A 148 -15.10 0.24 -10.27
C LEU A 148 -14.55 1.17 -11.38
N PRO A 149 -14.84 2.49 -11.32
CA PRO A 149 -14.39 3.46 -12.32
C PRO A 149 -12.89 3.81 -12.16
N ILE A 150 -12.04 2.79 -12.11
CA ILE A 150 -10.60 2.85 -11.98
C ILE A 150 -10.00 2.15 -13.19
N ASN A 151 -9.07 2.81 -13.89
CA ASN A 151 -8.37 2.19 -15.01
C ASN A 151 -7.46 1.07 -14.48
N LEU A 152 -7.87 -0.19 -14.66
CA LEU A 152 -7.18 -1.36 -14.12
C LEU A 152 -5.73 -1.46 -14.60
N LYS A 153 -5.47 -1.18 -15.87
CA LYS A 153 -4.10 -1.20 -16.42
C LYS A 153 -3.22 -0.16 -15.74
N GLU A 154 -3.70 1.07 -15.65
CA GLU A 154 -2.97 2.15 -14.98
C GLU A 154 -2.77 1.83 -13.49
N TYR A 155 -3.78 1.28 -12.83
CA TYR A 155 -3.71 0.84 -11.44
C TYR A 155 -2.57 -0.16 -11.24
N ILE A 156 -2.53 -1.25 -12.03
CA ILE A 156 -1.50 -2.29 -11.92
C ILE A 156 -0.10 -1.71 -12.15
N GLN A 157 0.05 -0.82 -13.14
CA GLN A 157 1.34 -0.19 -13.41
C GLN A 157 1.83 0.70 -12.25
N ARG A 158 0.92 1.44 -11.62
CA ARG A 158 1.22 2.25 -10.42
C ARG A 158 1.53 1.36 -9.21
N ALA A 159 0.74 0.31 -8.99
CA ALA A 159 0.96 -0.70 -7.95
C ALA A 159 2.34 -1.35 -8.09
N ASN A 160 2.73 -1.75 -9.30
CA ASN A 160 4.05 -2.31 -9.57
C ASN A 160 5.18 -1.31 -9.26
N ALA A 161 4.98 -0.02 -9.55
CA ALA A 161 5.95 1.00 -9.17
C ALA A 161 6.12 1.10 -7.64
N TYR A 162 5.04 0.95 -6.88
CA TYR A 162 5.04 0.97 -5.43
C TYR A 162 5.65 -0.31 -4.83
N VAL A 163 5.29 -1.49 -5.33
CA VAL A 163 5.86 -2.76 -4.85
C VAL A 163 7.37 -2.82 -5.09
N TYR A 164 7.86 -2.48 -6.29
CA TYR A 164 9.30 -2.47 -6.55
C TYR A 164 10.07 -1.41 -5.77
N PHE A 165 9.39 -0.35 -5.32
CA PHE A 165 10.00 0.69 -4.52
C PHE A 165 10.49 0.18 -3.16
N TYR A 166 9.80 -0.79 -2.54
CA TYR A 166 10.27 -1.45 -1.32
C TYR A 166 11.68 -2.01 -1.49
N LEU A 167 11.94 -2.75 -2.57
CA LEU A 167 13.28 -3.27 -2.83
C LEU A 167 14.28 -2.17 -3.19
N ALA A 168 13.86 -1.10 -3.85
CA ALA A 168 14.75 0.01 -4.21
C ALA A 168 15.28 0.75 -2.98
N MET A 169 14.51 0.78 -1.89
CA MET A 169 14.91 1.43 -0.63
C MET A 169 16.12 0.81 0.04
N GLN A 170 16.55 -0.40 -0.34
CA GLN A 170 17.85 -0.95 0.11
C GLN A 170 19.04 -0.05 -0.25
N HIS A 171 18.90 0.80 -1.28
CA HIS A 171 19.96 1.68 -1.78
C HIS A 171 19.94 3.08 -1.18
N THR A 172 18.80 3.52 -0.65
CA THR A 172 18.58 4.91 -0.22
C THR A 172 18.23 5.01 1.26
N ARG A 173 17.68 3.94 1.85
CA ARG A 173 17.22 3.86 3.25
C ARG A 173 16.35 5.06 3.66
N CYS A 174 15.50 5.53 2.75
CA CYS A 174 14.56 6.61 3.04
C CYS A 174 13.40 6.58 2.05
N TRP A 175 12.26 7.13 2.47
CA TRP A 175 11.15 7.43 1.57
C TRP A 175 11.58 8.43 0.48
N TYR A 176 10.86 8.41 -0.64
CA TYR A 176 11.06 9.41 -1.68
C TYR A 176 10.81 10.85 -1.16
N PRO A 177 11.48 11.87 -1.71
CA PRO A 177 11.17 13.26 -1.42
C PRO A 177 9.74 13.65 -1.84
N LYS A 178 9.23 14.76 -1.29
CA LYS A 178 7.89 15.28 -1.64
C LYS A 178 7.73 15.41 -3.17
N GLY A 179 6.66 14.84 -3.70
CA GLY A 179 6.34 14.87 -5.14
C GLY A 179 7.15 13.91 -6.01
N LYS A 180 7.90 12.98 -5.39
CA LYS A 180 8.77 12.01 -6.08
C LYS A 180 8.36 10.55 -5.87
N ALA A 181 7.11 10.32 -5.46
CA ALA A 181 6.55 8.99 -5.31
C ALA A 181 6.58 8.24 -6.66
N PRO A 182 7.17 7.04 -6.75
CA PRO A 182 7.34 6.36 -8.04
C PRO A 182 6.01 6.06 -8.75
N PHE A 183 4.94 5.83 -7.98
CA PHE A 183 3.58 5.58 -8.49
C PHE A 183 2.82 6.86 -8.88
N THR A 184 3.38 8.05 -8.67
CA THR A 184 2.82 9.33 -9.17
C THR A 184 3.59 9.92 -10.34
N LEU A 185 4.79 9.40 -10.65
CA LEU A 185 5.65 9.86 -11.74
C LEU A 185 5.36 9.09 -13.04
N PRO A 186 4.77 9.71 -14.09
CA PRO A 186 4.51 9.03 -15.36
C PRO A 186 5.76 8.43 -16.00
N GLU A 187 6.92 9.06 -15.82
CA GLU A 187 8.21 8.55 -16.30
C GLU A 187 8.55 7.19 -15.69
N VAL A 188 8.05 6.92 -14.49
CA VAL A 188 8.27 5.67 -13.75
C VAL A 188 7.15 4.67 -14.02
N TRP A 189 5.93 4.97 -13.61
CA TRP A 189 4.86 3.96 -13.59
C TRP A 189 4.45 3.50 -14.99
N THR A 190 4.49 4.36 -16.02
CA THR A 190 4.12 3.95 -17.40
C THR A 190 5.07 2.91 -18.00
N LYS A 191 6.26 2.74 -17.39
CA LYS A 191 7.27 1.75 -17.80
C LYS A 191 7.22 0.47 -16.98
N MET A 192 6.33 0.39 -15.99
CA MET A 192 6.11 -0.82 -15.21
C MET A 192 5.27 -1.84 -16.00
N PRO A 193 5.41 -3.14 -15.69
CA PRO A 193 4.53 -4.19 -16.18
C PRO A 193 3.06 -3.87 -15.90
N ALA A 194 2.17 -4.36 -16.76
CA ALA A 194 0.72 -4.15 -16.66
C ALA A 194 -0.02 -5.36 -16.06
N ASP A 195 0.73 -6.30 -15.50
CA ASP A 195 0.26 -7.50 -14.80
C ASP A 195 1.12 -7.71 -13.54
N PHE A 196 0.76 -8.69 -12.72
CA PHE A 196 1.52 -9.06 -11.54
C PHE A 196 2.34 -10.37 -11.71
N ASP A 197 2.60 -10.79 -12.95
CA ASP A 197 3.37 -12.00 -13.27
C ASP A 197 4.87 -11.68 -13.39
N ASN A 198 5.44 -11.15 -12.31
CA ASN A 198 6.85 -10.75 -12.25
C ASN A 198 7.57 -11.44 -11.10
N ASP A 199 8.89 -11.63 -11.24
CA ASP A 199 9.75 -12.06 -10.14
C ASP A 199 10.03 -10.87 -9.21
N TYR A 200 9.17 -10.68 -8.21
CA TYR A 200 9.33 -9.63 -7.19
C TYR A 200 10.42 -9.94 -6.16
N THR A 201 11.07 -11.11 -6.17
CA THR A 201 12.19 -11.39 -5.25
C THR A 201 13.49 -10.68 -5.68
N LYS A 202 13.47 -10.07 -6.87
CA LYS A 202 14.58 -9.34 -7.48
C LYS A 202 14.09 -7.96 -7.90
N LEU A 203 14.98 -6.98 -7.81
CA LEU A 203 14.77 -5.67 -8.41
C LEU A 203 15.47 -5.64 -9.78
N PRO A 204 14.74 -5.68 -10.90
CA PRO A 204 15.36 -5.63 -12.23
C PRO A 204 16.18 -4.35 -12.40
N LYS A 205 17.38 -4.44 -12.99
CA LYS A 205 18.29 -3.28 -13.16
C LYS A 205 17.57 -2.08 -13.78
N ARG A 206 16.78 -2.32 -14.84
CA ARG A 206 16.00 -1.27 -15.52
C ARG A 206 15.03 -0.55 -14.58
N ILE A 207 14.33 -1.30 -13.71
CA ILE A 207 13.36 -0.74 -12.75
C ILE A 207 14.09 0.00 -11.64
N LYS A 208 15.19 -0.56 -11.11
CA LYS A 208 16.07 0.11 -10.15
C LYS A 208 16.51 1.47 -10.69
N ASP A 209 17.08 1.50 -11.88
CA ASP A 209 17.62 2.72 -12.47
C ASP A 209 16.52 3.76 -12.69
N LEU A 210 15.33 3.33 -13.11
CA LEU A 210 14.15 4.19 -13.25
C LEU A 210 13.75 4.85 -11.92
N ILE A 211 13.60 4.06 -10.86
CA ILE A 211 13.21 4.56 -9.53
C ILE A 211 14.29 5.49 -8.98
N LEU A 212 15.56 5.05 -8.96
CA LEU A 212 16.66 5.85 -8.40
C LEU A 212 16.86 7.17 -9.14
N LYS A 213 16.78 7.17 -10.47
CA LYS A 213 16.89 8.38 -11.29
C LYS A 213 15.75 9.37 -11.02
N HIS A 214 14.51 8.90 -11.06
CA HIS A 214 13.36 9.81 -11.08
C HIS A 214 12.85 10.17 -9.67
N SER A 215 12.89 9.21 -8.74
CA SER A 215 12.46 9.42 -7.36
C SER A 215 13.54 10.06 -6.48
N TYR A 216 14.83 9.81 -6.73
CA TYR A 216 15.92 10.29 -5.88
C TYR A 216 16.96 11.20 -6.56
N ASN A 217 16.84 11.44 -7.87
CA ASN A 217 17.84 12.16 -8.67
C ASN A 217 19.26 11.57 -8.59
N VAL A 218 19.35 10.26 -8.33
CA VAL A 218 20.63 9.55 -8.31
C VAL A 218 21.09 9.34 -9.75
N ARG A 219 22.36 9.66 -10.04
CA ARG A 219 22.98 9.33 -11.32
C ARG A 219 23.27 7.82 -11.34
N VAL A 220 22.55 7.10 -12.19
CA VAL A 220 22.63 5.64 -12.42
C VAL A 220 23.27 5.33 -13.75
#